data_AF-A0A7Y7INJ9-F1
#
_entry.id   AF-A0A7Y7INJ9-F1
#
_cell.length_a   1.000
_cell.length_b   1.000
_cell.length_c   1.000
_cell.angle_alpha   90.00
_cell.angle_beta   90.00
_cell.angle_gamma   90.00
#
_symmetry.space_group_name_H-M   'P 1'
#
loop_
_entity.id
_entity.type
_entity.pdbx_description
1 polymer ?
#
loop_
_entity_poly.entity_id
_entity_poly.type
_entity_poly.pdbx_seq_one_letter_code
_entity_poly.pdbx_strand_id
1 'polypeptide(L)'
;MSTQKCRECLAAFESGRPTQLYCSPSCSRASRDRRRAEKRRATSRATRQTLVAVERANAQERLLQAETDYQRRLRRETTSAEDRFHHAVLERDKTIDQQLTQLRHLAAVNLDLCGELAEAKAQTTELRLEIARVLHSQRGDAQDLMRLAARLLQLSDHLGIPLDRPTAEIYRRRGWPTSMPARAR
;
A
#
# COMPACT_ATOMS: atom_id res chain seq x y z
N MET A 1 72.68 -61.71 -59.68
CA MET A 1 71.82 -62.09 -58.54
C MET A 1 71.48 -60.83 -57.75
N SER A 2 70.21 -60.37 -57.73
CA SER A 2 69.85 -59.18 -56.95
C SER A 2 69.56 -59.57 -55.50
N THR A 3 70.41 -59.17 -54.57
CA THR A 3 70.20 -59.35 -53.13
C THR A 3 69.16 -58.34 -52.63
N GLN A 4 68.00 -58.81 -52.16
CA GLN A 4 66.98 -57.96 -51.55
C GLN A 4 67.21 -57.86 -50.03
N LYS A 5 66.85 -56.73 -49.40
CA LYS A 5 66.88 -56.57 -47.94
C LYS A 5 65.53 -56.93 -47.33
N CYS A 6 65.54 -57.75 -46.28
CA CYS A 6 64.35 -58.08 -45.51
C CYS A 6 63.78 -56.83 -44.83
N ARG A 7 62.48 -56.57 -44.99
CA ARG A 7 61.85 -55.37 -44.40
C ARG A 7 61.76 -55.39 -42.87
N GLU A 8 62.01 -56.52 -42.23
CA GLU A 8 61.85 -56.70 -40.79
C GLU A 8 63.19 -56.66 -40.04
N CYS A 9 64.19 -57.41 -40.52
CA CYS A 9 65.52 -57.48 -39.89
C CYS A 9 66.63 -56.80 -40.70
N LEU A 10 66.30 -56.21 -41.86
CA LEU A 10 67.21 -55.51 -42.78
C LEU A 10 68.36 -56.34 -43.37
N ALA A 11 68.42 -57.65 -43.06
CA ALA A 11 69.40 -58.58 -43.61
C ALA A 11 69.22 -58.77 -45.13
N ALA A 12 70.33 -58.88 -45.85
CA ALA A 12 70.33 -59.22 -47.27
C ALA A 12 69.99 -60.72 -47.46
N PHE A 13 69.12 -61.03 -48.42
CA PHE A 13 68.76 -62.40 -48.75
C PHE A 13 68.52 -62.56 -50.26
N GLU A 14 68.64 -63.80 -50.76
CA GLU A 14 68.30 -64.14 -52.13
C GLU A 14 66.83 -64.53 -52.22
N SER A 15 66.08 -63.78 -53.03
CA SER A 15 64.64 -64.00 -53.19
C SER A 15 64.40 -65.20 -54.12
N GLY A 16 63.72 -66.24 -53.62
CA GLY A 16 63.30 -67.37 -54.46
C GLY A 16 62.14 -67.02 -55.41
N ARG A 17 61.45 -65.90 -55.17
CA ARG A 17 60.40 -65.33 -56.02
C ARG A 17 60.49 -63.80 -56.02
N PRO A 18 60.16 -63.13 -57.13
CA PRO A 18 60.29 -61.66 -57.23
C PRO A 18 59.40 -60.89 -56.24
N THR A 19 58.36 -61.51 -55.68
CA THR A 19 57.44 -60.92 -54.70
C THR A 19 57.78 -61.23 -53.24
N GLN A 20 58.87 -61.95 -52.97
CA GLN A 20 59.25 -62.35 -51.61
C GLN A 20 59.88 -61.16 -50.87
N LEU A 21 59.22 -60.68 -49.81
CA LEU A 21 59.63 -59.46 -49.08
C LEU A 21 60.44 -59.71 -47.79
N TYR A 22 60.54 -60.98 -47.36
CA TYR A 22 61.12 -61.35 -46.07
C TYR A 22 62.09 -62.53 -46.22
N CYS A 23 63.19 -62.48 -45.48
CA CYS A 23 64.25 -63.50 -45.52
C CYS A 23 63.86 -64.83 -44.86
N SER A 24 62.80 -64.85 -44.03
CA SER A 24 62.32 -66.06 -43.37
C SER A 24 60.82 -66.00 -43.04
N PRO A 25 60.17 -67.16 -42.85
CA PRO A 25 58.81 -67.22 -42.33
C PRO A 25 58.64 -66.53 -40.97
N SER A 26 59.66 -66.58 -40.10
CA SER A 26 59.67 -65.91 -38.80
C SER A 26 59.65 -64.38 -38.93
N CYS A 27 60.44 -63.80 -39.81
CA CYS A 27 60.40 -62.35 -40.10
C CYS A 27 59.05 -61.92 -40.68
N SER A 28 58.44 -62.74 -41.55
CA SER A 28 57.11 -62.44 -42.09
C SER A 28 56.01 -62.54 -41.02
N ARG A 29 56.13 -63.45 -40.04
CA ARG A 29 55.20 -63.57 -38.89
C ARG A 29 55.36 -62.39 -37.93
N ALA A 30 56.60 -62.05 -37.56
CA ALA A 30 56.90 -60.90 -36.70
C ALA A 30 56.36 -59.59 -37.29
N SER A 31 56.54 -59.35 -38.59
CA SER A 31 55.98 -58.18 -39.27
C SER A 31 54.44 -58.18 -39.29
N ARG A 32 53.82 -59.35 -39.49
CA ARG A 32 52.35 -59.50 -39.41
C ARG A 32 51.83 -59.22 -38.00
N ASP A 33 52.51 -59.71 -36.97
CA ASP A 33 52.10 -59.50 -35.58
C ASP A 33 52.30 -58.04 -35.13
N ARG A 34 53.39 -57.37 -35.56
CA ARG A 34 53.56 -55.93 -35.35
C ARG A 34 52.43 -55.12 -36.00
N ARG A 35 52.09 -55.40 -37.27
CA ARG A 35 50.96 -54.75 -37.95
C ARG A 35 49.62 -54.99 -37.25
N ARG A 36 49.39 -56.21 -36.75
CA ARG A 36 48.18 -56.54 -35.97
C ARG A 36 48.15 -55.77 -34.65
N ALA A 37 49.28 -55.66 -33.96
CA ALA A 37 49.40 -54.90 -32.71
C ALA A 37 49.21 -53.39 -32.94
N GLU A 38 49.80 -52.82 -33.99
CA GLU A 38 49.59 -51.43 -34.40
C GLU A 38 48.13 -51.15 -34.75
N LYS A 39 47.49 -52.03 -35.54
CA LYS A 39 46.06 -51.90 -35.85
C LYS A 39 45.21 -51.92 -34.60
N ARG A 40 45.48 -52.83 -33.64
CA ARG A 40 44.77 -52.90 -32.35
C ARG A 40 44.98 -51.64 -31.49
N ARG A 41 46.19 -51.09 -31.47
CA ARG A 41 46.50 -49.84 -30.75
C ARG A 41 45.82 -48.64 -31.39
N ALA A 42 45.80 -48.55 -32.72
CA ALA A 42 45.12 -47.49 -33.46
C ALA A 42 43.60 -47.56 -33.24
N THR A 43 42.99 -48.74 -33.30
CA THR A 43 41.56 -48.91 -32.99
C THR A 43 41.25 -48.57 -31.54
N SER A 44 42.09 -48.96 -30.58
CA SER A 44 41.92 -48.61 -29.16
C SER A 44 42.04 -47.11 -28.88
N ARG A 45 42.94 -46.41 -29.59
CA ARG A 45 43.05 -44.95 -29.52
C ARG A 45 41.82 -44.27 -30.12
N ALA A 46 41.36 -44.74 -31.28
CA ALA A 46 40.17 -44.21 -31.93
C ALA A 46 38.92 -44.40 -31.06
N THR A 47 38.72 -45.59 -30.48
CA THR A 47 37.56 -45.85 -29.59
C THR A 47 37.62 -44.99 -28.33
N ARG A 48 38.81 -44.78 -27.74
CA ARG A 48 38.96 -43.89 -26.58
C ARG A 48 38.65 -42.43 -26.95
N GLN A 49 39.09 -41.97 -28.11
CA GLN A 49 38.79 -40.61 -28.58
C GLN A 49 37.29 -40.42 -28.84
N THR A 50 36.61 -41.41 -29.44
CA THR A 50 35.16 -41.35 -29.64
C THR A 50 34.40 -41.36 -28.32
N LEU A 51 34.82 -42.16 -27.33
CA LEU A 51 34.18 -42.16 -26.00
C LEU A 51 34.31 -40.80 -25.32
N VAL A 52 35.50 -40.20 -25.32
CA VAL A 52 35.70 -38.84 -24.76
C VAL A 52 34.88 -37.79 -25.51
N ALA A 53 34.76 -37.90 -26.83
CA ALA A 53 33.92 -37.00 -27.62
C ALA A 53 32.43 -37.13 -27.27
N VAL A 54 31.94 -38.37 -27.10
CA VAL A 54 30.55 -38.63 -26.67
C VAL A 54 30.31 -38.13 -25.25
N GLU A 55 31.23 -38.35 -24.32
CA GLU A 55 31.13 -37.83 -22.95
C GLU A 55 31.07 -36.30 -22.94
N ARG A 56 31.90 -35.62 -23.76
CA ARG A 56 31.87 -34.16 -23.91
C ARG A 56 30.56 -33.67 -24.51
N ALA A 57 30.05 -34.34 -25.55
CA ALA A 57 28.77 -34.00 -26.16
C ALA A 57 27.62 -34.14 -25.16
N ASN A 58 27.58 -35.25 -24.40
CA ASN A 58 26.59 -35.48 -23.35
C ASN A 58 26.71 -34.44 -22.22
N ALA A 59 27.92 -34.04 -21.83
CA ALA A 59 28.14 -33.00 -20.84
C ALA A 59 27.65 -31.63 -21.34
N GLN A 60 27.91 -31.30 -22.61
CA GLN A 60 27.41 -30.07 -23.24
C GLN A 60 25.89 -30.06 -23.32
N GLU A 61 25.27 -31.17 -23.69
CA GLU A 61 23.81 -31.29 -23.75
C GLU A 61 23.17 -31.07 -22.36
N ARG A 62 23.75 -31.65 -21.30
CA ARG A 62 23.29 -31.43 -19.92
C ARG A 62 23.42 -29.97 -19.48
N LEU A 63 24.50 -29.30 -19.86
CA LEU A 63 24.69 -27.88 -19.55
C LEU A 63 23.64 -27.02 -20.25
N LEU A 64 23.38 -27.28 -21.54
CA LEU A 64 22.33 -26.58 -22.29
C LEU A 64 20.95 -26.82 -21.68
N GLN A 65 20.62 -28.06 -21.31
CA GLN A 65 19.37 -28.38 -20.63
C GLN A 65 19.26 -27.62 -19.30
N ALA A 66 20.29 -27.64 -18.47
CA ALA A 66 20.32 -26.92 -17.19
C ALA A 66 20.15 -25.39 -17.39
N GLU A 67 20.78 -24.82 -18.42
CA GLU A 67 20.62 -23.41 -18.76
C GLU A 67 19.19 -23.09 -19.19
N THR A 68 18.59 -23.91 -20.07
CA THR A 68 17.20 -23.69 -20.50
C THR A 68 16.21 -23.81 -19.34
N ASP A 69 16.42 -24.75 -18.43
CA ASP A 69 15.57 -24.91 -17.25
C ASP A 69 15.74 -23.75 -16.27
N TYR A 70 16.97 -23.26 -16.09
CA TYR A 70 17.23 -22.07 -15.30
C TYR A 70 16.55 -20.83 -15.89
N GLN A 71 16.67 -20.60 -17.19
CA GLN A 71 16.00 -19.50 -17.88
C GLN A 71 14.47 -19.59 -17.77
N ARG A 72 13.90 -20.79 -17.87
CA ARG A 72 12.45 -21.01 -17.65
C ARG A 72 12.03 -20.69 -16.23
N ARG A 73 12.81 -21.11 -15.22
CA ARG A 73 12.54 -20.79 -13.81
C ARG A 73 12.60 -19.29 -13.58
N LEU A 74 13.66 -18.64 -14.07
CA LEU A 74 13.83 -17.20 -13.94
C LEU A 74 12.64 -16.45 -14.55
N ARG A 75 12.21 -16.80 -15.77
CA ARG A 75 11.04 -16.19 -16.42
C ARG A 75 9.76 -16.35 -15.59
N ARG A 76 9.53 -17.54 -15.01
CA ARG A 76 8.35 -17.78 -14.16
C ARG A 76 8.39 -16.96 -12.88
N GLU A 77 9.56 -16.87 -12.26
CA GLU A 77 9.75 -16.08 -11.04
C GLU A 77 9.59 -14.59 -11.32
N THR A 78 10.13 -14.09 -12.43
CA THR A 78 9.96 -12.68 -12.83
C THR A 78 8.51 -12.36 -13.14
N THR A 79 7.81 -13.16 -13.95
CA THR A 79 6.39 -12.91 -14.25
C THR A 79 5.55 -13.00 -12.98
N SER A 80 5.81 -13.98 -12.12
CA SER A 80 5.11 -14.10 -10.85
C SER A 80 5.36 -12.94 -9.90
N ALA A 81 6.58 -12.38 -9.90
CA ALA A 81 6.91 -11.18 -9.13
C ALA A 81 6.22 -9.92 -9.70
N GLU A 82 6.18 -9.78 -11.02
CA GLU A 82 5.47 -8.71 -11.72
C GLU A 82 3.97 -8.77 -11.42
N ASP A 83 3.35 -9.95 -11.50
CA ASP A 83 1.93 -10.14 -11.18
C ASP A 83 1.62 -9.77 -9.73
N ARG A 84 2.45 -10.21 -8.79
CA ARG A 84 2.31 -9.84 -7.36
C ARG A 84 2.44 -8.34 -7.15
N PHE A 85 3.41 -7.71 -7.83
CA PHE A 85 3.61 -6.27 -7.73
C PHE A 85 2.41 -5.52 -8.31
N HIS A 86 1.94 -5.91 -9.49
CA HIS A 86 0.78 -5.30 -10.14
C HIS A 86 -0.48 -5.43 -9.26
N HIS A 87 -0.73 -6.60 -8.70
CA HIS A 87 -1.83 -6.81 -7.76
C HIS A 87 -1.69 -5.92 -6.51
N ALA A 88 -0.48 -5.82 -5.94
CA ALA A 88 -0.24 -4.97 -4.78
C ALA A 88 -0.48 -3.49 -5.09
N VAL A 89 -0.10 -3.03 -6.28
CA VAL A 89 -0.38 -1.65 -6.74
C VAL A 89 -1.89 -1.42 -6.87
N LEU A 90 -2.61 -2.32 -7.54
CA LEU A 90 -4.07 -2.19 -7.70
C LEU A 90 -4.83 -2.16 -6.37
N GLU A 91 -4.44 -2.98 -5.40
CA GLU A 91 -5.05 -2.96 -4.06
C GLU A 91 -4.76 -1.64 -3.31
N ARG A 92 -3.55 -1.10 -3.47
CA ARG A 92 -3.20 0.21 -2.91
C ARG A 92 -4.01 1.32 -3.57
N ASP A 93 -4.14 1.32 -4.89
CA ASP A 93 -4.92 2.32 -5.62
C ASP A 93 -6.39 2.30 -5.20
N LYS A 94 -6.99 1.10 -5.09
CA LYS A 94 -8.36 0.95 -4.55
C LYS A 94 -8.50 1.54 -3.15
N THR A 95 -7.51 1.30 -2.28
CA THR A 95 -7.52 1.83 -0.90
C THR A 95 -7.42 3.35 -0.90
N ILE A 96 -6.55 3.91 -1.75
CA ILE A 96 -6.39 5.37 -1.91
C ILE A 96 -7.70 5.99 -2.40
N ASP A 97 -8.35 5.40 -3.40
CA ASP A 97 -9.63 5.90 -3.93
C ASP A 97 -10.75 5.86 -2.87
N GLN A 98 -10.81 4.80 -2.06
CA GLN A 98 -11.74 4.71 -0.93
C GLN A 98 -11.47 5.79 0.12
N GLN A 99 -10.21 6.05 0.45
CA GLN A 99 -9.84 7.10 1.40
C GLN A 99 -10.15 8.50 0.84
N LEU A 100 -9.88 8.75 -0.44
CA LEU A 100 -10.19 10.02 -1.09
C LEU A 100 -11.70 10.29 -1.15
N THR A 101 -12.51 9.27 -1.44
CA THR A 101 -13.97 9.41 -1.42
C THR A 101 -14.49 9.67 -0.01
N GLN A 102 -13.97 8.99 1.01
CA GLN A 102 -14.29 9.27 2.41
C GLN A 102 -13.90 10.70 2.82
N LEU A 103 -12.71 11.17 2.43
CA LEU A 103 -12.26 12.54 2.73
C LEU A 103 -13.16 13.59 2.08
N ARG A 104 -13.57 13.38 0.83
CA ARG A 104 -14.51 14.29 0.15
C ARG A 104 -15.87 14.32 0.85
N HIS A 105 -16.37 13.17 1.27
CA HIS A 105 -17.62 13.09 2.02
C HIS A 105 -17.52 13.81 3.37
N LEU A 106 -16.46 13.57 4.14
CA LEU A 106 -16.23 14.25 5.42
C LEU A 106 -16.07 15.76 5.25
N ALA A 107 -15.43 16.21 4.18
CA ALA A 107 -15.30 17.63 3.85
C ALA A 107 -16.67 18.27 3.55
N ALA A 108 -17.54 17.58 2.81
CA ALA A 108 -18.91 18.05 2.56
C ALA A 108 -19.72 18.17 3.86
N VAL A 109 -19.70 17.12 4.70
CA VAL A 109 -20.36 17.14 6.01
C VAL A 109 -19.83 18.28 6.89
N ASN A 110 -18.53 18.54 6.86
CA ASN A 110 -17.95 19.64 7.64
C ASN A 110 -18.43 21.02 7.18
N LEU A 111 -18.57 21.22 5.86
CA LEU A 111 -19.11 22.45 5.30
C LEU A 111 -20.57 22.67 5.72
N ASP A 112 -21.38 21.62 5.67
CA ASP A 112 -22.79 21.68 6.08
C ASP A 112 -22.91 22.05 7.58
N LEU A 113 -22.13 21.37 8.44
CA LEU A 113 -22.08 21.68 9.88
C LEU A 113 -21.59 23.10 10.18
N CYS A 114 -20.66 23.63 9.38
CA CYS A 114 -20.22 25.02 9.53
C CYS A 114 -21.36 26.00 9.18
N GLY A 115 -22.17 25.69 8.17
CA GLY A 115 -23.37 26.44 7.81
C GLY A 115 -24.39 26.44 8.95
N GLU A 116 -24.76 25.26 9.44
CA GLU A 116 -25.70 25.09 10.57
C GLU A 116 -25.22 25.84 11.83
N LEU A 117 -23.92 25.77 12.14
CA LEU A 117 -23.35 26.49 13.27
C LEU A 117 -23.43 28.02 13.10
N ALA A 118 -23.23 28.52 11.88
CA ALA A 118 -23.35 29.95 11.59
C ALA A 118 -24.81 30.42 11.76
N GLU A 119 -25.77 29.66 11.26
CA GLU A 119 -27.20 29.94 11.41
C GLU A 119 -27.64 29.90 12.89
N ALA A 120 -27.23 28.88 13.64
CA ALA A 120 -27.53 28.76 15.07
C ALA A 120 -26.95 29.94 15.88
N LYS A 121 -25.74 30.40 15.52
CA LYS A 121 -25.15 31.60 16.12
C LYS A 121 -25.96 32.86 15.79
N ALA A 122 -26.39 33.02 14.53
CA ALA A 122 -27.22 34.16 14.12
C ALA A 122 -28.55 34.18 14.88
N GLN A 123 -29.26 33.06 14.94
CA GLN A 123 -30.50 32.91 15.71
C GLN A 123 -30.30 33.24 17.20
N THR A 124 -29.21 32.74 17.79
CA THR A 124 -28.87 33.05 19.20
C THR A 124 -28.65 34.55 19.41
N THR A 125 -27.99 35.24 18.48
CA THR A 125 -27.80 36.69 18.57
C THR A 125 -29.11 37.46 18.43
N GLU A 126 -29.99 37.05 17.51
CA GLU A 126 -31.31 37.65 17.31
C GLU A 126 -32.18 37.52 18.57
N LEU A 127 -32.27 36.31 19.12
CA LEU A 127 -33.01 36.05 20.37
C LEU A 127 -32.47 36.87 21.53
N ARG A 128 -31.15 37.05 21.64
CA ARG A 128 -30.55 37.91 22.68
C ARG A 128 -30.96 39.38 22.52
N LEU A 129 -31.03 39.88 21.28
CA LEU A 129 -31.48 41.25 20.99
C LEU A 129 -32.98 41.42 21.28
N GLU A 130 -33.81 40.42 20.95
CA GLU A 130 -35.23 40.42 21.31
C GLU A 130 -35.45 40.44 22.81
N ILE A 131 -34.76 39.58 23.56
CA ILE A 131 -34.82 39.57 25.02
C ILE A 131 -34.41 40.93 25.58
N ALA A 132 -33.33 41.52 25.07
CA ALA A 132 -32.88 42.85 25.50
C ALA A 132 -33.93 43.93 25.22
N ARG A 133 -34.57 43.91 24.04
CA ARG A 133 -35.65 44.84 23.66
C ARG A 133 -36.87 44.70 24.58
N VAL A 134 -37.33 43.47 24.82
CA VAL A 134 -38.47 43.18 25.69
C VAL A 134 -38.19 43.62 27.11
N LEU A 135 -37.01 43.29 27.66
CA LEU A 135 -36.62 43.72 29.01
C LEU A 135 -36.52 45.24 29.13
N HIS A 136 -36.03 45.92 28.09
CA HIS A 136 -35.98 47.38 28.08
C HIS A 136 -37.38 48.01 28.10
N SER A 137 -38.30 47.51 27.26
CA SER A 137 -39.71 47.95 27.24
C SER A 137 -40.37 47.72 28.59
N GLN A 138 -40.27 46.51 29.14
CA GLN A 138 -40.88 46.16 30.42
C GLN A 138 -40.34 47.01 31.59
N ARG A 139 -39.06 47.38 31.55
CA ARG A 139 -38.48 48.31 32.54
C ARG A 139 -39.07 49.70 32.42
N GLY A 140 -39.30 50.20 31.20
CA GLY A 140 -40.00 51.46 30.96
C GLY A 140 -41.43 51.43 31.53
N ASP A 141 -42.21 50.41 31.14
CA ASP A 141 -43.58 50.23 31.62
C ASP A 141 -43.64 50.14 33.15
N ALA A 142 -42.72 49.39 33.77
CA ALA A 142 -42.63 49.30 35.21
C ALA A 142 -42.32 50.65 35.88
N GLN A 143 -41.44 51.47 35.28
CA GLN A 143 -41.13 52.81 35.80
C GLN A 143 -42.33 53.75 35.70
N ASP A 144 -43.07 53.71 34.59
CA ASP A 144 -44.25 54.56 34.41
C ASP A 144 -45.40 54.13 35.33
N LEU A 145 -45.62 52.83 35.51
CA LEU A 145 -46.54 52.30 36.51
C LEU A 145 -46.15 52.73 37.93
N MET A 146 -44.85 52.73 38.27
CA MET A 146 -44.38 53.25 39.57
C MET A 146 -44.65 54.75 39.72
N ARG A 147 -44.45 55.57 38.69
CA ARG A 147 -44.75 57.01 38.70
C ARG A 147 -46.24 57.28 38.85
N LEU A 148 -47.09 56.52 38.16
CA LEU A 148 -48.53 56.61 38.30
C LEU A 148 -48.97 56.23 39.71
N ALA A 149 -48.43 55.14 40.26
CA ALA A 149 -48.67 54.73 41.63
C ALA A 149 -48.29 55.86 42.62
N ALA A 150 -47.13 56.48 42.41
CA ALA A 150 -46.69 57.63 43.18
C ALA A 150 -47.69 58.78 43.19
N ARG A 151 -48.18 59.12 41.99
CA ARG A 151 -49.08 60.23 41.80
C ARG A 151 -50.44 59.96 42.43
N LEU A 152 -50.93 58.72 42.32
CA LEU A 152 -52.17 58.29 42.96
C LEU A 152 -52.08 58.40 44.49
N LEU A 153 -50.96 57.97 45.08
CA LEU A 153 -50.73 58.11 46.53
C LEU A 153 -50.71 59.59 46.96
N GLN A 154 -50.01 60.46 46.21
CA GLN A 154 -50.00 61.90 46.47
C GLN A 154 -51.40 62.52 46.39
N LEU A 155 -52.20 62.10 45.40
CA LEU A 155 -53.56 62.58 45.23
C LEU A 155 -54.49 62.09 46.35
N SER A 156 -54.37 60.82 46.77
CA SER A 156 -55.15 60.30 47.90
C SER A 156 -54.84 61.06 49.19
N ASP A 157 -53.57 61.32 49.46
CA ASP A 157 -53.14 62.11 50.62
C ASP A 157 -53.65 63.56 50.53
N HIS A 158 -53.58 64.20 49.36
CA HIS A 158 -54.01 65.58 49.18
C HIS A 158 -55.53 65.76 49.28
N LEU A 159 -56.31 64.81 48.73
CA LEU A 159 -57.76 64.83 48.77
C LEU A 159 -58.33 64.28 50.10
N GLY A 160 -57.48 63.74 50.97
CA GLY A 160 -57.90 63.10 52.22
C GLY A 160 -58.74 61.84 52.01
N ILE A 161 -58.65 61.21 50.83
CA ILE A 161 -59.38 59.99 50.50
C ILE A 161 -58.54 58.81 50.98
N PRO A 162 -59.01 58.01 51.96
CA PRO A 162 -58.24 56.88 52.44
C PRO A 162 -58.10 55.82 51.35
N LEU A 163 -56.89 55.29 51.18
CA LEU A 163 -56.66 54.12 50.36
C LEU A 163 -57.37 52.90 50.99
N ASP A 164 -57.93 52.05 50.14
CA ASP A 164 -58.45 50.76 50.59
C ASP A 164 -57.32 49.88 51.13
N ARG A 165 -57.66 49.01 52.09
CA ARG A 165 -56.68 48.20 52.84
C ARG A 165 -55.70 47.40 51.95
N PRO A 166 -56.13 46.68 50.89
CA PRO A 166 -55.20 45.94 50.06
C PRO A 166 -54.29 46.86 49.24
N THR A 167 -54.78 47.98 48.71
CA THR A 167 -53.93 48.96 48.02
C THR A 167 -52.88 49.56 48.95
N ALA A 168 -53.27 49.97 50.17
CA ALA A 168 -52.33 50.51 51.16
C ALA A 168 -51.25 49.48 51.58
N GLU A 169 -51.60 48.20 51.63
CA GLU A 169 -50.65 47.11 51.88
C GLU A 169 -49.65 46.94 50.74
N ILE A 170 -50.09 47.05 49.48
CA ILE A 170 -49.21 46.99 48.30
C ILE A 170 -48.17 48.12 48.33
N TYR A 171 -48.59 49.35 48.62
CA TYR A 171 -47.68 50.50 48.74
C TYR A 171 -46.68 50.31 49.90
N ARG A 172 -47.15 49.88 51.08
CA ARG A 172 -46.26 49.62 52.24
C ARG A 172 -45.21 48.55 51.94
N ARG A 173 -45.58 47.44 51.29
CA ARG A 173 -44.62 46.39 50.90
C ARG A 173 -43.54 46.89 49.95
N ARG A 174 -43.85 47.94 49.17
CA ARG A 174 -42.89 48.59 48.27
C ARG A 174 -42.10 49.72 48.96
N GLY A 175 -42.29 49.94 50.26
CA GLY A 175 -41.61 50.97 51.05
C GLY A 175 -42.24 52.37 50.98
N TRP A 176 -43.46 52.50 50.46
CA TRP A 176 -44.12 53.79 50.31
C TRP A 176 -44.93 54.12 51.58
N PRO A 177 -44.80 55.34 52.14
CA PRO A 177 -45.53 55.73 53.34
C PRO A 177 -47.01 55.95 52.99
N THR A 178 -47.91 55.16 53.58
CA THR A 178 -49.36 55.35 53.42
C THR A 178 -49.95 55.86 54.73
N SER A 179 -50.56 57.05 54.73
CA SER A 179 -51.32 57.53 55.89
C SER A 179 -52.66 56.78 55.95
N MET A 180 -52.78 55.81 56.86
CA MET A 180 -54.06 55.14 57.13
C MET A 180 -54.74 55.89 58.28
N PRO A 181 -55.83 56.64 58.06
CA PRO A 181 -56.58 57.20 59.18
C PRO A 181 -57.13 56.07 60.05
N ALA A 182 -57.00 56.20 61.37
CA ALA A 182 -57.29 55.17 62.37
C ALA A 182 -58.79 54.75 62.50
N ARG A 183 -59.65 55.10 61.55
CA ARG A 183 -61.08 54.76 61.52
C ARG A 183 -61.40 53.70 60.47
N ALA A 184 -60.83 52.52 60.66
CA ALA A 184 -61.32 51.27 60.08
C ALA A 184 -60.94 50.13 61.02
N ARG A 185 -61.57 50.13 62.21
CA ARG A 185 -61.66 48.98 63.10
C ARG A 185 -63.12 48.56 63.15
#